data_AF-W1YMD6-F1
#
_entry.id   AF-W1YMD6-F1
#
_cell.length_a   1.000
_cell.length_b   1.000
_cell.length_c   1.000
_cell.angle_alpha   90.00
_cell.angle_beta   90.00
_cell.angle_gamma   90.00
#
_symmetry.space_group_name_H-M   'P 1'
#
loop_
_entity.id
_entity.type
_entity.pdbx_description
1 polymer ?
#
loop_
_entity_poly.entity_id
_entity_poly.type
_entity_poly.pdbx_seq_one_letter_code
_entity_poly.pdbx_strand_id
1 'polypeptide(L)'
;EDSGAQPDDITRTPPVYPCSRSSRLQQLMRGDEGYLLALAYSTQRGYGRNHPFAGEIRSGYIDVSIVPEELGFAVNVGELLM
;
A
#
# COMPACT_ATOMS: atom_id res chain seq x y z
N GLU A 1 14.67 -4.25 -1.34
CA GLU A 1 14.14 -5.61 -1.11
C GLU A 1 13.15 -5.57 0.04
N ASP A 2 12.25 -6.56 0.08
CA ASP A 2 11.41 -6.79 1.25
C ASP A 2 12.28 -7.40 2.36
N SER A 3 12.27 -6.79 3.54
CA SER A 3 13.03 -7.27 4.69
C SER A 3 12.31 -8.36 5.49
N GLY A 4 11.06 -8.70 5.15
CA GLY A 4 10.24 -9.65 5.89
C GLY A 4 9.86 -9.19 7.29
N ALA A 5 10.10 -7.91 7.60
CA ALA A 5 9.74 -7.32 8.88
C ALA A 5 8.23 -7.09 8.94
N GLN A 6 7.65 -7.24 10.13
CA GLN A 6 6.24 -6.90 10.34
C GLN A 6 5.98 -5.45 9.88
N PRO A 7 5.04 -5.21 8.96
CA PRO A 7 4.71 -3.85 8.55
C PRO A 7 4.13 -3.05 9.72
N ASP A 8 4.57 -1.79 9.88
CA ASP A 8 3.85 -0.80 10.71
C ASP A 8 2.34 -0.79 10.42
N ASP A 9 1.50 -0.42 11.38
CA ASP A 9 0.06 -0.19 11.15
C ASP A 9 -0.26 1.29 11.40
N ILE A 10 -0.27 2.08 10.33
CA ILE A 10 -0.52 3.52 10.43
C ILE A 10 -1.97 3.86 10.78
N THR A 11 -2.87 2.87 10.78
CA THR A 11 -4.28 3.05 11.17
C THR A 11 -4.45 2.98 12.69
N ARG A 12 -3.50 2.35 13.38
CA ARG A 12 -3.48 2.22 14.85
C ARG A 12 -2.45 3.13 15.50
N THR A 13 -1.31 3.34 14.86
CA THR A 13 -0.22 4.16 15.40
C THR A 13 0.16 5.24 14.40
N PRO A 14 0.12 6.54 14.78
CA PRO A 14 0.49 7.61 13.87
C PRO A 14 1.92 7.43 13.31
N PRO A 15 2.16 7.71 12.01
CA PRO A 15 3.50 7.66 11.44
C PRO A 15 4.46 8.64 12.13
N VAL A 16 5.69 8.20 12.39
CA VAL A 16 6.77 9.04 12.94
C VAL A 16 7.88 9.20 11.90
N TYR A 17 8.32 10.45 11.68
CA TYR A 17 9.31 10.77 10.67
C TYR A 17 10.75 10.76 11.20
N PRO A 18 11.72 10.22 10.45
CA PRO A 18 11.58 9.56 9.14
C PRO A 18 10.85 8.20 9.22
N CYS A 19 9.82 7.99 8.39
CA CYS A 19 9.00 6.78 8.43
C CYS A 19 9.70 5.57 7.80
N SER A 20 9.30 4.36 8.21
CA SER A 20 9.69 3.11 7.55
C SER A 20 9.14 3.01 6.11
N ARG A 21 9.61 2.00 5.35
CA ARG A 21 9.07 1.72 4.00
C ARG A 21 7.58 1.35 4.04
N SER A 22 7.15 0.49 4.96
CA SER A 22 5.74 0.07 5.06
C SER A 22 4.82 1.23 5.41
N SER A 23 5.23 2.09 6.35
CA SER A 23 4.49 3.31 6.69
C SER A 23 4.33 4.25 5.49
N ARG A 24 5.38 4.44 4.66
CA ARG A 24 5.28 5.26 3.45
C ARG A 24 4.35 4.64 2.40
N LEU A 25 4.42 3.32 2.18
CA LEU A 25 3.55 2.62 1.22
C LEU A 25 2.08 2.66 1.65
N GLN A 26 1.79 2.50 2.94
CA GLN A 26 0.42 2.62 3.45
C GLN A 26 -0.14 4.04 3.30
N GLN A 27 0.69 5.07 3.49
CA GLN A 27 0.28 6.45 3.20
C GLN A 27 -0.01 6.67 1.71
N LEU A 28 0.82 6.11 0.81
CA LEU A 28 0.57 6.17 -0.63
C LEU A 28 -0.73 5.47 -1.02
N MET A 29 -1.01 4.27 -0.50
CA MET A 29 -2.25 3.54 -0.81
C MET A 29 -3.52 4.23 -0.30
N ARG A 30 -3.40 5.16 0.65
CA ARG A 30 -4.53 5.92 1.22
C ARG A 30 -4.58 7.37 0.73
N GLY A 31 -3.66 7.75 -0.17
CA GLY A 31 -3.58 9.12 -0.69
C GLY A 31 -4.75 9.43 -1.61
N ASP A 32 -5.09 10.71 -1.71
CA ASP A 32 -6.06 11.20 -2.68
C ASP A 32 -5.58 10.91 -4.11
N GLU A 33 -6.47 10.39 -4.96
CA GLU A 33 -6.14 10.00 -6.33
C GLU A 33 -5.57 11.18 -7.14
N GLY A 34 -6.18 12.36 -7.03
CA GLY A 34 -5.74 13.56 -7.73
C GLY A 34 -4.36 14.02 -7.27
N TYR A 35 -4.10 13.96 -5.95
CA TYR A 35 -2.79 14.26 -5.39
C TYR A 35 -1.71 13.28 -5.89
N LEU A 36 -1.97 11.97 -5.82
CA LEU A 36 -1.02 10.95 -6.24
C LEU A 36 -0.76 11.00 -7.75
N LEU A 37 -1.80 11.26 -8.54
CA LEU A 37 -1.67 11.44 -9.98
C LEU A 37 -0.81 12.66 -10.31
N ALA A 38 -1.04 13.80 -9.66
CA ALA A 38 -0.23 15.00 -9.85
C ALA A 38 1.23 14.79 -9.42
N LEU A 39 1.45 14.08 -8.30
CA LEU A 39 2.78 13.71 -7.83
C LEU A 39 3.50 12.81 -8.85
N ALA A 40 2.85 11.76 -9.34
CA ALA A 40 3.39 10.87 -10.36
C ALA A 40 3.69 11.63 -11.66
N TYR A 41 2.77 12.48 -12.11
CA TYR A 41 2.92 13.27 -13.33
C TYR A 41 4.07 14.27 -13.25
N SER A 42 4.22 14.97 -12.13
CA SER A 42 5.34 15.91 -11.91
C SER A 42 6.69 15.18 -11.96
N THR A 43 6.76 13.98 -11.39
CA THR A 43 7.94 13.13 -11.44
C THR A 43 8.23 12.67 -12.88
N GLN A 44 7.20 12.22 -13.61
CA GLN A 44 7.33 11.77 -15.00
C GLN A 44 7.90 12.87 -15.91
N ARG A 45 7.47 14.13 -15.73
CA ARG A 45 8.01 15.28 -16.48
C ARG A 45 9.51 15.50 -16.22
N GLY A 46 10.02 15.12 -15.05
CA GLY A 46 11.44 15.18 -14.71
C GLY A 46 12.32 14.14 -15.43
N TYR A 47 11.74 13.02 -15.91
CA TYR A 47 12.48 11.95 -16.57
C TYR A 47 12.64 12.12 -18.10
N GLY A 48 12.01 13.14 -18.70
CA GLY A 48 12.10 13.41 -20.14
C GLY A 48 11.69 12.20 -20.99
N ARG A 49 12.60 11.68 -21.81
CA ARG A 49 12.36 10.53 -22.70
C ARG A 49 12.67 9.16 -22.09
N ASN A 50 13.19 9.11 -20.86
CA ASN A 50 13.71 7.88 -20.24
C ASN A 50 12.95 7.48 -18.97
N HIS A 51 11.64 7.73 -18.93
CA HIS A 51 10.82 7.33 -17.79
C HIS A 51 10.72 5.79 -17.73
N PRO A 52 11.06 5.16 -16.59
CA PRO A 52 10.92 3.71 -16.45
C PRO A 52 9.44 3.31 -16.51
N PHE A 53 9.12 2.26 -17.25
CA PHE A 53 7.77 1.73 -17.35
C PHE A 53 7.58 0.60 -16.34
N ALA A 54 6.39 0.53 -15.73
CA ALA A 54 5.94 -0.70 -15.09
C ALA A 54 5.65 -1.72 -16.22
N GLY A 55 6.38 -2.84 -16.24
CA GLY A 55 6.22 -3.85 -17.30
C GLY A 55 4.87 -4.55 -17.25
N GLU A 56 4.29 -4.70 -16.07
CA GLU A 56 2.98 -5.31 -15.84
C GLU A 56 2.34 -4.71 -14.59
N ILE A 57 1.02 -4.52 -14.63
CA ILE A 57 0.18 -4.23 -13.46
C ILE A 57 -0.85 -5.35 -13.39
N ARG A 58 -0.95 -5.99 -12.22
CA ARG A 58 -1.91 -7.06 -11.97
C ARG A 58 -2.96 -6.58 -10.99
N SER A 59 -4.18 -7.05 -11.19
CA SER A 59 -5.26 -6.93 -10.23
C SER A 59 -5.84 -8.31 -9.94
N GLY A 60 -6.44 -8.45 -8.76
CA GLY A 60 -7.04 -9.70 -8.34
C GLY A 60 -7.78 -9.57 -7.01
N TYR A 61 -8.54 -10.60 -6.69
CA TYR A 61 -9.23 -10.68 -5.42
C TYR A 61 -8.31 -11.25 -4.35
N ILE A 62 -8.28 -10.60 -3.20
CA ILE A 62 -7.62 -11.11 -1.99
C ILE A 62 -8.66 -11.43 -0.93
N ASP A 63 -8.45 -12.53 -0.21
CA ASP A 63 -9.28 -12.89 0.93
C ASP A 63 -9.08 -11.91 2.09
N VAL A 64 -10.18 -11.46 2.67
CA VAL A 64 -10.18 -10.66 3.89
C VAL A 64 -10.52 -11.58 5.05
N SER A 65 -9.60 -11.71 6.01
CA SER A 65 -9.81 -12.54 7.20
C SER A 65 -9.57 -11.77 8.49
N ILE A 66 -10.34 -12.09 9.52
CA ILE A 66 -10.14 -11.58 10.88
C ILE A 66 -9.96 -12.75 11.86
N VAL A 67 -9.36 -12.51 13.02
CA VAL A 67 -9.32 -13.46 14.14
C VAL A 67 -10.18 -12.88 15.26
N PRO A 68 -11.47 -13.26 15.36
CA PRO A 68 -12.33 -12.82 16.46
C PRO A 68 -11.79 -13.33 17.79
N GLU A 69 -11.84 -12.50 18.83
CA GLU A 69 -11.33 -12.84 20.16
C GLU A 69 -12.08 -14.04 20.76
N GLU A 70 -13.39 -14.16 20.47
CA GLU A 70 -14.25 -15.23 20.95
C GLU A 70 -13.98 -16.59 20.31
N LEU A 71 -13.38 -16.61 19.11
CA LEU A 71 -13.15 -17.82 18.34
C LEU A 71 -11.69 -18.28 18.39
N GLY A 72 -10.74 -17.36 18.44
CA GLY A 72 -9.30 -17.68 18.49
C GLY A 72 -8.74 -18.31 17.19
N PHE A 73 -9.50 -18.29 16.08
CA PHE A 73 -9.04 -18.73 14.76
C PHE A 73 -9.48 -17.76 13.65
N ALA A 74 -8.81 -17.83 12.50
CA ALA A 74 -9.08 -16.94 11.37
C ALA A 74 -10.41 -17.30 10.66
N VAL A 75 -11.25 -16.30 10.45
CA VAL A 75 -12.52 -16.37 9.72
C VAL A 75 -12.42 -15.47 8.49
N ASN A 76 -12.68 -16.03 7.30
CA ASN A 76 -12.82 -15.26 6.07
C ASN A 76 -14.16 -14.51 6.07
N VAL A 77 -14.13 -13.21 5.82
CA VAL A 77 -15.30 -12.31 5.83
C VAL A 77 -15.65 -11.75 4.45
N GLY A 78 -14.97 -12.22 3.40
CA GLY A 78 -15.17 -11.80 2.02
C GLY A 78 -13.86 -11.60 1.28
N GLU A 79 -13.97 -10.96 0.12
CA GLU A 79 -12.85 -10.68 -0.78
C GLU A 79 -12.78 -9.18 -1.13
N LEU A 80 -11.58 -8.70 -1.40
CA LEU A 80 -11.30 -7.34 -1.85
C LEU A 80 -10.58 -7.38 -3.20
N LEU A 81 -11.07 -6.62 -4.17
CA LEU A 81 -10.33 -6.38 -5.41
C LEU A 81 -9.18 -5.41 -5.14
N MET A 82 -7.97 -5.81 -5.48
CA MET A 82 -6.73 -5.02 -5.41
C MET A 82 -6.10 -4.90 -6.79
#